data_AF-A0A971E363-F1
#
_entry.id   AF-A0A971E363-F1
#
_cell.length_a   1.000
_cell.length_b   1.000
_cell.length_c   1.000
_cell.angle_alpha   90.00
_cell.angle_beta   90.00
_cell.angle_gamma   90.00
#
_symmetry.space_group_name_H-M   'P 1'
#
loop_
_entity.id
_entity.type
_entity.pdbx_description
1 polymer ?
#
loop_
_entity_poly.entity_id
_entity_poly.type
_entity_poly.pdbx_seq_one_letter_code
_entity_poly.pdbx_strand_id
1 'polypeptide(L)'
;MSEKLQARDLRQRLNDLDQQAASEVLSARSSAELDQLRVKYLSKKGEVTSILRSMSSIDPELRPEIGSLANALRAKIEEALEQRQAYLLEEQLRAEREAFDPTVPPRRSPIGSLHPITIVRRELEEIFRGMGFTVVDGPELETDYYNFEALNTPRTHPARDMQDTYWVSDNLLLRTQTSACQVRAMERFGVPLRVIAPGRCFRNEDIDASHENTFFQLEGLLVDRNVSIANLIYVMKTMLSEVFRTNVTVRLRPGYFPFVEPGFELDLKCL
;
A
#
# COMPACT_ATOMS: atom_id res chain seq x y z
N MET A 1 -79.15 -16.87 33.93
CA MET A 1 -78.81 -15.44 33.70
C MET A 1 -77.35 -15.11 34.07
N SER A 2 -76.74 -15.82 35.03
CA SER A 2 -75.36 -15.61 35.48
C SER A 2 -74.28 -16.06 34.47
N GLU A 3 -74.49 -17.19 33.76
CA GLU A 3 -73.49 -17.78 32.85
C GLU A 3 -73.26 -16.99 31.55
N LYS A 4 -74.33 -16.44 30.94
CA LYS A 4 -74.22 -15.56 29.76
C LYS A 4 -73.48 -14.25 30.05
N LEU A 5 -73.48 -13.80 31.31
CA LEU A 5 -72.78 -12.59 31.75
C LEU A 5 -71.27 -12.85 31.89
N GLN A 6 -70.88 -14.01 32.42
CA GLN A 6 -69.48 -14.44 32.56
C GLN A 6 -68.79 -14.65 31.20
N ALA A 7 -69.49 -15.22 30.23
CA ALA A 7 -68.94 -15.40 28.87
C ALA A 7 -68.73 -14.07 28.13
N ARG A 8 -69.62 -13.10 28.35
CA ARG A 8 -69.50 -11.76 27.75
C ARG A 8 -68.35 -10.96 28.34
N ASP A 9 -68.11 -11.10 29.64
CA ASP A 9 -66.98 -10.49 30.36
C ASP A 9 -65.63 -11.05 29.88
N LEU A 10 -65.53 -12.38 29.70
CA LEU A 10 -64.31 -13.02 29.18
C LEU A 10 -63.99 -12.65 27.73
N ARG A 11 -65.01 -12.52 26.87
CA ARG A 11 -64.82 -12.05 25.49
C ARG A 11 -64.35 -10.60 25.43
N GLN A 12 -64.93 -9.75 26.27
CA GLN A 12 -64.51 -8.35 26.38
C GLN A 12 -63.04 -8.26 26.84
N ARG A 13 -62.68 -9.04 27.87
CA ARG A 13 -61.31 -9.09 28.38
C ARG A 13 -60.28 -9.60 27.38
N LEU A 14 -60.64 -10.59 26.54
CA LEU A 14 -59.78 -11.05 25.44
C LEU A 14 -59.59 -9.98 24.36
N ASN A 15 -60.63 -9.21 24.05
CA ASN A 15 -60.56 -8.12 23.07
C ASN A 15 -59.74 -6.93 23.60
N ASP A 16 -59.91 -6.58 24.88
CA ASP A 16 -59.12 -5.53 25.52
C ASP A 16 -57.62 -5.93 25.57
N LEU A 17 -57.33 -7.20 25.85
CA LEU A 17 -55.97 -7.75 25.79
C LEU A 17 -55.36 -7.73 24.39
N ASP A 18 -56.15 -8.01 23.35
CA ASP A 18 -55.70 -7.93 21.96
C ASP A 18 -55.30 -6.49 21.59
N GLN A 19 -56.15 -5.51 21.92
CA GLN A 19 -55.86 -4.11 21.66
C GLN A 19 -54.65 -3.61 22.46
N GLN A 20 -54.55 -4.01 23.73
CA GLN A 20 -53.44 -3.63 24.58
C GLN A 20 -52.13 -4.25 24.10
N ALA A 21 -52.11 -5.56 23.82
CA ALA A 21 -50.92 -6.24 23.32
C ALA A 21 -50.49 -5.69 21.97
N ALA A 22 -51.42 -5.42 21.05
CA ALA A 22 -51.10 -4.82 19.76
C ALA A 22 -50.46 -3.42 19.92
N SER A 23 -50.99 -2.58 20.81
CA SER A 23 -50.44 -1.25 21.09
C SER A 23 -49.07 -1.30 21.77
N GLU A 24 -48.91 -2.17 22.76
CA GLU A 24 -47.64 -2.33 23.48
C GLU A 24 -46.55 -2.92 22.58
N VAL A 25 -46.87 -3.90 21.74
CA VAL A 25 -45.93 -4.48 20.75
C VAL A 25 -45.53 -3.44 19.71
N LEU A 26 -46.48 -2.65 19.18
CA LEU A 26 -46.17 -1.58 18.24
C LEU A 26 -45.28 -0.49 18.85
N SER A 27 -45.48 -0.17 20.12
CA SER A 27 -44.72 0.89 20.81
C SER A 27 -43.35 0.45 21.32
N ALA A 28 -43.08 -0.87 21.40
CA ALA A 28 -41.79 -1.40 21.81
C ALA A 28 -40.65 -0.94 20.89
N ARG A 29 -39.57 -0.45 21.48
CA ARG A 29 -38.39 0.13 20.80
C ARG A 29 -37.12 -0.70 20.95
N SER A 30 -37.16 -1.77 21.73
CA SER A 30 -35.99 -2.60 22.00
C SER A 30 -36.34 -4.09 22.08
N SER A 31 -35.35 -4.94 21.84
CA SER A 31 -35.48 -6.38 22.05
C SER A 31 -35.83 -6.72 23.50
N ALA A 32 -35.26 -5.97 24.46
CA ALA A 32 -35.55 -6.13 25.88
C ALA A 32 -37.02 -5.82 26.23
N GLU A 33 -37.64 -4.81 25.60
CA GLU A 33 -39.07 -4.51 25.76
C GLU A 33 -39.94 -5.62 25.15
N LEU A 34 -39.57 -6.14 23.98
CA LEU A 34 -40.28 -7.27 23.37
C LEU A 34 -40.22 -8.54 24.22
N ASP A 35 -39.08 -8.82 24.84
CA ASP A 35 -38.93 -9.94 25.78
C ASP A 35 -39.80 -9.77 27.02
N GLN A 36 -39.91 -8.55 27.56
CA GLN A 36 -40.81 -8.24 28.66
C GLN A 36 -42.29 -8.45 28.27
N LEU A 37 -42.69 -8.02 27.07
CA LEU A 37 -44.04 -8.24 26.55
C LEU A 37 -44.32 -9.73 26.30
N ARG A 38 -43.33 -10.47 25.78
CA ARG A 38 -43.40 -11.93 25.63
C ARG A 38 -43.62 -12.61 26.97
N VAL A 39 -42.93 -12.18 28.02
CA VAL A 39 -43.13 -12.69 29.39
C VAL A 39 -44.50 -12.29 29.94
N LYS A 40 -44.92 -11.04 29.77
CA LYS A 40 -46.20 -10.51 30.24
C LYS A 40 -47.40 -11.27 29.66
N TYR A 41 -47.40 -11.52 28.36
CA TYR A 41 -48.56 -12.11 27.68
C TYR A 41 -48.47 -13.64 27.54
N LEU A 42 -47.30 -14.19 27.20
CA LEU A 42 -47.15 -15.58 26.75
C LEU A 42 -46.48 -16.50 27.79
N SER A 43 -45.97 -15.99 28.91
CA SER A 43 -45.32 -16.84 29.92
C SER A 43 -46.30 -17.81 30.60
N LYS A 44 -45.76 -18.76 31.37
CA LYS A 44 -46.54 -19.68 32.21
C LYS A 44 -47.44 -18.97 33.24
N LYS A 45 -47.17 -17.70 33.57
CA LYS A 45 -48.02 -16.85 34.43
C LYS A 45 -48.59 -15.64 33.66
N GLY A 46 -48.43 -15.62 32.33
CA GLY A 46 -48.82 -14.52 31.49
C GLY A 46 -50.33 -14.37 31.39
N GLU A 47 -50.78 -13.18 31.01
CA GLU A 47 -52.20 -12.80 31.02
C GLU A 47 -53.04 -13.72 30.13
N VAL A 48 -52.56 -14.09 28.94
CA VAL A 48 -53.25 -15.04 28.03
C VAL A 48 -53.28 -16.45 28.61
N THR A 49 -52.16 -16.92 29.17
CA THR A 49 -52.06 -18.24 29.81
C THR A 49 -52.93 -18.34 31.06
N SER A 50 -53.12 -17.24 31.79
CA SER A 50 -53.99 -17.18 32.96
C SER A 50 -55.46 -17.38 32.60
N ILE A 51 -55.92 -16.79 31.49
CA ILE A 51 -57.28 -16.97 30.97
C ILE A 51 -57.51 -18.42 30.53
N LEU A 52 -56.52 -19.01 29.86
CA LEU A 52 -56.53 -20.43 29.49
C LEU A 52 -56.59 -21.36 30.72
N ARG A 53 -55.99 -20.99 31.85
CA ARG A 53 -56.08 -21.77 33.10
C ARG A 53 -57.41 -21.64 33.81
N SER A 54 -58.04 -20.46 33.76
CA SER A 54 -59.39 -20.25 34.31
C SER A 54 -60.50 -20.93 33.50
N MET A 55 -60.17 -21.64 32.41
CA MET A 55 -61.16 -22.40 31.63
C MET A 55 -61.77 -23.59 32.40
N SER A 56 -61.11 -24.09 33.45
CA SER A 56 -61.62 -25.19 34.28
C SER A 56 -62.89 -24.84 35.06
N SER A 57 -63.13 -23.54 35.31
CA SER A 57 -64.32 -23.02 35.98
C SER A 57 -65.45 -22.58 35.04
N ILE A 58 -65.29 -22.76 33.72
CA ILE A 58 -66.29 -22.38 32.71
C ILE A 58 -67.19 -23.58 32.39
N ASP A 59 -68.44 -23.34 32.00
CA ASP A 59 -69.38 -24.36 31.50
C ASP A 59 -68.80 -25.14 30.29
N PRO A 60 -68.88 -26.49 30.27
CA PRO A 60 -68.48 -27.34 29.15
C PRO A 60 -68.92 -26.86 27.75
N GLU A 61 -70.11 -26.27 27.60
CA GLU A 61 -70.63 -25.84 26.29
C GLU A 61 -69.90 -24.62 25.71
N LEU A 62 -69.32 -23.75 26.55
CA LEU A 62 -68.68 -22.49 26.15
C LEU A 62 -67.14 -22.57 26.09
N ARG A 63 -66.54 -23.64 26.63
CA ARG A 63 -65.10 -23.89 26.60
C ARG A 63 -64.48 -23.95 25.19
N PRO A 64 -65.10 -24.58 24.17
CA PRO A 64 -64.49 -24.67 22.84
C PRO A 64 -64.32 -23.30 22.15
N GLU A 65 -65.31 -22.43 22.27
CA GLU A 65 -65.31 -21.10 21.64
C GLU A 65 -64.28 -20.16 22.30
N ILE A 66 -64.29 -20.07 23.64
CA ILE A 66 -63.37 -19.21 24.39
C ILE A 66 -61.92 -19.72 24.28
N GLY A 67 -61.72 -21.04 24.29
CA GLY A 67 -60.40 -21.65 24.08
C GLY A 67 -59.85 -21.39 22.69
N SER A 68 -60.69 -21.45 21.65
CA SER A 68 -60.31 -21.09 20.28
C SER A 68 -59.88 -19.61 20.18
N LEU A 69 -60.67 -18.70 20.75
CA LEU A 69 -60.37 -17.27 20.75
C LEU A 69 -59.07 -16.95 21.51
N ALA A 70 -58.83 -17.58 22.66
CA ALA A 70 -57.61 -17.38 23.44
C ALA A 70 -56.36 -17.95 22.75
N ASN A 71 -56.47 -19.08 22.06
CA ASN A 71 -55.38 -19.63 21.25
C ASN A 71 -55.11 -18.79 19.99
N ALA A 72 -56.15 -18.26 19.34
CA ALA A 72 -56.01 -17.35 18.21
C ALA A 72 -55.32 -16.04 18.64
N LEU A 73 -55.72 -15.47 19.79
CA LEU A 73 -55.06 -14.31 20.38
C LEU A 73 -53.59 -14.59 20.71
N ARG A 74 -53.30 -15.76 21.28
CA ARG A 74 -51.93 -16.18 21.58
C ARG A 74 -51.07 -16.21 20.32
N ALA A 75 -51.54 -16.85 19.25
CA ALA A 75 -50.84 -16.92 17.98
C ALA A 75 -50.64 -15.54 17.36
N LYS A 76 -51.66 -14.68 17.43
CA LYS A 76 -51.60 -13.30 16.92
C LYS A 76 -50.56 -12.45 17.68
N ILE A 77 -50.47 -12.58 19.00
CA ILE A 77 -49.46 -11.88 19.82
C ILE A 77 -48.05 -12.41 19.50
N GLU A 78 -47.89 -13.72 19.33
CA GLU A 78 -46.61 -14.32 18.96
C GLU A 78 -46.13 -13.84 17.58
N GLU A 79 -47.02 -13.83 16.58
CA GLU A 79 -46.74 -13.29 15.25
C GLU A 79 -46.40 -11.79 15.30
N ALA A 80 -47.16 -10.98 16.05
CA ALA A 80 -46.90 -9.55 16.18
C ALA A 80 -45.53 -9.27 16.83
N LEU A 81 -45.16 -10.05 17.86
CA LEU A 81 -43.85 -9.95 18.50
C LEU A 81 -42.71 -10.30 17.54
N GLU A 82 -42.86 -11.37 16.75
CA GLU A 82 -41.88 -11.79 15.75
C GLU A 82 -41.71 -10.74 14.64
N GLN A 83 -42.82 -10.22 14.11
CA GLN A 83 -42.80 -9.16 13.10
C GLN A 83 -42.12 -7.89 13.62
N ARG A 84 -42.42 -7.48 14.85
CA ARG A 84 -41.79 -6.31 15.46
C ARG A 84 -40.30 -6.53 15.73
N GLN A 85 -39.91 -7.72 16.15
CA GLN A 85 -38.51 -8.09 16.35
C GLN A 85 -37.72 -8.01 15.05
N ALA A 86 -38.27 -8.55 13.95
CA ALA A 86 -37.65 -8.48 12.64
C ALA A 86 -37.48 -7.03 12.16
N TYR A 87 -38.51 -6.19 12.35
CA TYR A 87 -38.46 -4.76 12.02
C TYR A 87 -37.34 -4.02 12.77
N LEU A 88 -37.25 -4.19 14.08
CA LEU A 88 -36.23 -3.52 14.89
C LEU A 88 -34.80 -3.96 14.50
N LEU A 89 -34.63 -5.25 14.14
CA LEU A 89 -33.34 -5.76 13.68
C LEU A 89 -32.92 -5.14 12.34
N GLU A 90 -33.85 -5.02 11.39
CA GLU A 90 -33.59 -4.39 10.10
C GLU A 90 -33.26 -2.90 10.25
N GLU A 91 -33.97 -2.19 11.12
CA GLU A 91 -33.69 -0.78 11.45
C GLU A 91 -32.28 -0.60 12.03
N GLN A 92 -31.86 -1.48 12.96
CA GLN A 92 -30.51 -1.47 13.52
C GLN A 92 -29.44 -1.70 12.44
N LEU A 93 -29.60 -2.75 11.62
CA LEU A 93 -28.65 -3.06 10.54
C LEU A 93 -28.56 -1.92 9.52
N ARG A 94 -29.67 -1.24 9.24
CA ARG A 94 -29.69 -0.08 8.36
C ARG A 94 -28.92 1.09 8.98
N ALA A 95 -29.14 1.39 10.26
CA ALA A 95 -28.41 2.43 10.97
C ALA A 95 -26.90 2.15 11.01
N GLU A 96 -26.49 0.89 11.21
CA GLU A 96 -25.07 0.49 11.16
C GLU A 96 -24.45 0.69 9.78
N ARG A 97 -25.18 0.37 8.71
CA ARG A 97 -24.73 0.59 7.33
C ARG A 97 -24.62 2.08 6.99
N GLU A 98 -25.58 2.89 7.45
CA GLU A 98 -25.54 4.35 7.27
C GLU A 98 -24.44 5.01 8.12
N ALA A 99 -24.06 4.41 9.26
CA ALA A 99 -22.96 4.87 10.10
C ALA A 99 -21.56 4.47 9.57
N PHE A 100 -21.47 3.47 8.70
CA PHE A 100 -20.21 3.03 8.11
C PHE A 100 -19.83 3.92 6.93
N ASP A 101 -18.79 4.74 7.10
CA ASP A 101 -18.19 5.53 6.03
C ASP A 101 -16.98 4.78 5.42
N PRO A 102 -17.13 4.18 4.22
CA PRO A 102 -16.04 3.46 3.54
C PRO A 102 -14.91 4.39 3.05
N THR A 103 -15.11 5.72 3.08
CA THR A 103 -14.10 6.69 2.65
C THR A 103 -13.11 7.05 3.75
N VAL A 104 -13.38 6.66 5.00
CA VAL A 104 -12.47 6.89 6.13
C VAL A 104 -11.16 6.16 5.86
N PRO A 105 -10.01 6.87 5.88
CA PRO A 105 -8.73 6.24 5.61
C PRO A 105 -8.41 5.17 6.67
N PRO A 106 -7.97 3.98 6.27
CA PRO A 106 -7.56 2.97 7.23
C PRO A 106 -6.29 3.42 7.96
N ARG A 107 -6.01 2.81 9.12
CA ARG A 107 -4.68 2.94 9.75
C ARG A 107 -3.65 2.34 8.80
N ARG A 108 -2.89 3.19 8.12
CA ARG A 108 -1.85 2.78 7.18
C ARG A 108 -0.61 2.33 7.94
N SER A 109 -0.07 1.18 7.58
CA SER A 109 1.33 0.87 7.87
C SER A 109 2.22 1.71 6.94
N PRO A 110 3.35 2.26 7.42
CA PRO A 110 4.27 2.98 6.56
C PRO A 110 4.81 2.05 5.47
N ILE A 111 4.70 2.48 4.22
CA ILE A 111 5.30 1.80 3.06
C ILE A 111 6.69 2.43 2.88
N GLY A 112 7.72 1.61 2.69
CA GLY A 112 9.06 2.10 2.40
C GLY A 112 9.17 2.70 1.00
N SER A 113 10.12 3.60 0.82
CA SER A 113 10.46 4.20 -0.48
C SER A 113 11.93 3.97 -0.80
N LEU A 114 12.26 3.88 -2.09
CA LEU A 114 13.65 3.87 -2.53
C LEU A 114 14.24 5.29 -2.46
N HIS A 115 15.53 5.38 -2.15
CA HIS A 115 16.26 6.63 -2.26
C HIS A 115 16.30 7.10 -3.73
N PRO A 116 16.17 8.41 -4.03
CA PRO A 116 16.20 8.93 -5.40
C PRO A 116 17.41 8.46 -6.22
N ILE A 117 18.59 8.43 -5.61
CA ILE A 117 19.82 7.91 -6.23
C ILE A 117 19.65 6.44 -6.66
N THR A 118 19.01 5.62 -5.83
CA THR A 118 18.73 4.21 -6.15
C THR A 118 17.74 4.09 -7.31
N ILE A 119 16.75 4.97 -7.38
CA ILE A 119 15.78 5.00 -8.49
C ILE A 119 16.51 5.33 -9.79
N VAL A 120 17.28 6.43 -9.82
CA VAL A 120 18.04 6.86 -11.01
C VAL A 120 19.07 5.81 -11.42
N ARG A 121 19.81 5.23 -10.45
CA ARG A 121 20.76 4.14 -10.73
C ARG A 121 20.08 2.96 -11.43
N ARG A 122 18.92 2.51 -10.93
CA ARG A 122 18.18 1.40 -11.53
C ARG A 122 17.66 1.73 -12.92
N GLU A 123 17.20 2.94 -13.13
CA GLU A 123 16.76 3.42 -14.45
C GLU A 123 17.92 3.40 -15.46
N LEU A 124 19.08 3.94 -15.08
CA LEU A 124 20.29 3.90 -15.91
C LEU A 124 20.74 2.45 -16.19
N GLU A 125 20.80 1.60 -15.17
CA GLU A 125 21.16 0.18 -15.32
C GLU A 125 20.26 -0.52 -16.34
N GLU A 126 18.95 -0.26 -16.31
CA GLU A 126 17.99 -0.87 -17.23
C GLU A 126 18.15 -0.35 -18.67
N ILE A 127 18.34 0.95 -18.87
CA ILE A 127 18.62 1.55 -20.19
C ILE A 127 19.88 0.90 -20.80
N PHE A 128 20.97 0.83 -20.04
CA PHE A 128 22.23 0.25 -20.52
C PHE A 128 22.12 -1.26 -20.75
N ARG A 129 21.39 -1.99 -19.91
CA ARG A 129 21.11 -3.41 -20.13
C ARG A 129 20.32 -3.62 -21.43
N GLY A 130 19.36 -2.74 -21.73
CA GLY A 130 18.64 -2.72 -23.02
C GLY A 130 19.55 -2.51 -24.23
N MET A 131 20.67 -1.79 -24.07
CA MET A 131 21.71 -1.61 -25.10
C MET A 131 22.77 -2.74 -25.12
N GLY A 132 22.63 -3.77 -24.27
CA GLY A 132 23.54 -4.91 -24.19
C GLY A 132 24.79 -4.69 -23.35
N PHE A 133 24.80 -3.71 -22.45
CA PHE A 133 25.88 -3.53 -21.48
C PHE A 133 25.68 -4.44 -20.26
N THR A 134 26.80 -4.91 -19.71
CA THR A 134 26.83 -5.65 -18.45
C THR A 134 27.15 -4.72 -17.28
N VAL A 135 26.42 -4.84 -16.17
CA VAL A 135 26.72 -4.08 -14.95
C VAL A 135 27.85 -4.77 -14.20
N VAL A 136 28.92 -4.03 -13.90
CA VAL A 136 30.04 -4.48 -13.08
C VAL A 136 30.13 -3.64 -11.81
N ASP A 137 30.71 -4.21 -10.76
CA ASP A 137 30.94 -3.54 -9.48
C ASP A 137 32.37 -3.86 -9.00
N GLY A 138 32.86 -3.05 -8.07
CA GLY A 138 34.22 -3.13 -7.56
C GLY A 138 34.35 -2.47 -6.18
N PRO A 139 35.49 -2.66 -5.51
CA PRO A 139 35.68 -2.15 -4.16
C PRO A 139 35.68 -0.62 -4.13
N GLU A 140 35.25 -0.05 -3.00
CA GLU A 140 35.29 1.40 -2.74
C GLU A 140 36.66 1.86 -2.21
N LEU A 141 37.34 0.98 -1.47
CA LEU A 141 38.76 1.12 -1.14
C LEU A 141 39.58 0.50 -2.27
N GLU A 142 40.39 1.32 -2.93
CA GLU A 142 41.12 0.93 -4.13
C GLU A 142 42.62 1.20 -4.00
N THR A 143 43.41 0.56 -4.84
CA THR A 143 44.86 0.82 -4.91
C THR A 143 45.17 1.99 -5.83
N ASP A 144 46.30 2.66 -5.56
CA ASP A 144 46.86 3.69 -6.44
C ASP A 144 46.96 3.24 -7.92
N TYR A 145 47.33 1.98 -8.13
CA TYR A 145 47.47 1.40 -9.46
C TYR A 145 46.14 1.43 -10.25
N TYR A 146 45.07 0.85 -9.68
CA TYR A 146 43.79 0.76 -10.39
C TYR A 146 43.06 2.11 -10.50
N ASN A 147 43.20 2.99 -9.50
CA ASN A 147 42.52 4.29 -9.53
C ASN A 147 43.23 5.31 -10.43
N PHE A 148 44.55 5.19 -10.62
CA PHE A 148 45.36 6.18 -11.36
C PHE A 148 46.33 5.59 -12.39
N GLU A 149 47.29 4.77 -11.99
CA GLU A 149 48.40 4.39 -12.89
C GLU A 149 47.91 3.63 -14.13
N ALA A 150 46.98 2.69 -13.96
CA ALA A 150 46.36 1.93 -15.05
C ALA A 150 45.52 2.80 -15.99
N LEU A 151 45.18 4.02 -15.56
CA LEU A 151 44.45 5.04 -16.32
C LEU A 151 45.38 6.14 -16.82
N ASN A 152 46.63 5.76 -17.11
CA ASN A 152 47.66 6.63 -17.65
C ASN A 152 47.92 7.89 -16.79
N THR A 153 47.73 7.77 -15.47
CA THR A 153 47.91 8.86 -14.52
C THR A 153 49.06 8.52 -13.55
N PRO A 154 50.33 8.69 -13.96
CA PRO A 154 51.48 8.39 -13.11
C PRO A 154 51.57 9.30 -11.88
N ARG A 155 52.38 8.94 -10.88
CA ARG A 155 52.51 9.64 -9.59
C ARG A 155 52.80 11.14 -9.69
N THR A 156 53.50 11.56 -10.72
CA THR A 156 53.87 12.97 -10.94
C THR A 156 52.85 13.73 -11.80
N HIS A 157 51.73 13.10 -12.18
CA HIS A 157 50.76 13.70 -13.08
C HIS A 157 49.82 14.68 -12.34
N PRO A 158 49.66 15.93 -12.79
CA PRO A 158 48.83 16.94 -12.11
C PRO A 158 47.36 16.53 -11.90
N ALA A 159 46.81 15.68 -12.78
CA ALA A 159 45.45 15.17 -12.62
C ALA A 159 45.22 14.34 -11.34
N ARG A 160 46.27 13.91 -10.63
CA ARG A 160 46.12 13.30 -9.30
C ARG A 160 45.68 14.33 -8.26
N ASP A 161 46.28 15.52 -8.31
CA ASP A 161 45.94 16.61 -7.40
C ASP A 161 44.53 17.13 -7.66
N MET A 162 44.06 17.10 -8.91
CA MET A 162 42.70 17.51 -9.30
C MET A 162 41.57 16.64 -8.72
N GLN A 163 41.88 15.50 -8.10
CA GLN A 163 40.89 14.54 -7.63
C GLN A 163 40.69 14.57 -6.13
N ASP A 164 41.40 15.45 -5.40
CA ASP A 164 41.30 15.66 -3.95
C ASP A 164 41.12 14.34 -3.17
N THR A 165 42.08 13.44 -3.31
CA THR A 165 41.89 12.03 -2.93
C THR A 165 42.03 11.78 -1.42
N TYR A 166 41.12 10.98 -0.85
CA TYR A 166 41.28 10.45 0.50
C TYR A 166 42.24 9.25 0.52
N TRP A 167 43.46 9.49 0.98
CA TRP A 167 44.48 8.45 1.17
C TRP A 167 44.36 7.79 2.54
N VAL A 168 44.32 6.45 2.56
CA VAL A 168 44.35 5.63 3.78
C VAL A 168 45.78 5.21 4.12
N SER A 169 46.62 5.00 3.10
CA SER A 169 48.07 4.77 3.20
C SER A 169 48.73 5.07 1.85
N ASP A 170 50.05 4.96 1.73
CA ASP A 170 50.81 5.29 0.50
C ASP A 170 50.27 4.67 -0.80
N ASN A 171 49.63 3.50 -0.73
CA ASN A 171 49.12 2.78 -1.91
C ASN A 171 47.61 2.48 -1.85
N LEU A 172 46.89 2.89 -0.81
CA LEU A 172 45.46 2.63 -0.63
C LEU A 172 44.69 3.94 -0.43
N LEU A 173 43.57 4.06 -1.13
CA LEU A 173 42.75 5.26 -1.16
C LEU A 173 41.26 4.92 -1.33
N LEU A 174 40.39 5.85 -0.96
CA LEU A 174 38.98 5.76 -1.37
C LEU A 174 38.87 6.19 -2.83
N ARG A 175 38.23 5.37 -3.67
CA ARG A 175 38.21 5.61 -5.13
C ARG A 175 37.56 6.96 -5.46
N THR A 176 38.20 7.71 -6.35
CA THR A 176 37.72 9.02 -6.80
C THR A 176 36.78 8.91 -7.99
N GLN A 177 36.81 7.75 -8.65
CA GLN A 177 36.06 7.41 -9.84
C GLN A 177 35.81 5.90 -9.90
N THR A 178 34.83 5.49 -10.70
CA THR A 178 34.49 4.07 -10.92
C THR A 178 35.32 3.42 -12.04
N SER A 179 36.22 4.16 -12.67
CA SER A 179 37.10 3.70 -13.75
C SER A 179 37.95 2.47 -13.39
N ALA A 180 38.31 2.29 -12.11
CA ALA A 180 39.00 1.09 -11.63
C ALA A 180 38.23 -0.20 -11.96
N CYS A 181 36.89 -0.16 -11.91
CA CYS A 181 36.04 -1.29 -12.29
C CYS A 181 36.19 -1.65 -13.77
N GLN A 182 36.46 -0.67 -14.65
CA GLN A 182 36.65 -0.88 -16.08
C GLN A 182 37.98 -1.60 -16.38
N VAL A 183 39.07 -1.16 -15.72
CA VAL A 183 40.38 -1.82 -15.82
C VAL A 183 40.25 -3.29 -15.41
N ARG A 184 39.66 -3.54 -14.24
CA ARG A 184 39.42 -4.91 -13.74
C ARG A 184 38.52 -5.73 -14.67
N ALA A 185 37.51 -5.10 -15.28
CA ALA A 185 36.65 -5.76 -16.25
C ALA A 185 37.42 -6.16 -17.51
N MET A 186 38.29 -5.29 -18.02
CA MET A 186 39.15 -5.61 -19.17
C MET A 186 40.11 -6.76 -18.88
N GLU A 187 40.78 -6.76 -17.72
CA GLU A 187 41.68 -7.83 -17.31
C GLU A 187 40.95 -9.17 -17.16
N ARG A 188 39.73 -9.15 -16.63
CA ARG A 188 38.95 -10.36 -16.36
C ARG A 188 38.28 -10.94 -17.60
N PHE A 189 37.69 -10.09 -18.44
CA PHE A 189 36.80 -10.53 -19.53
C PHE A 189 37.45 -10.41 -20.92
N GLY A 190 38.50 -9.61 -21.07
CA GLY A 190 39.08 -9.31 -22.39
C GLY A 190 38.14 -8.49 -23.27
N VAL A 191 38.32 -8.58 -24.59
CA VAL A 191 37.54 -7.86 -25.61
C VAL A 191 36.90 -8.85 -26.61
N PRO A 192 35.71 -8.55 -27.17
CA PRO A 192 34.92 -7.32 -27.05
C PRO A 192 34.22 -7.19 -25.69
N LEU A 193 34.04 -5.95 -25.22
CA LEU A 193 33.54 -5.64 -23.89
C LEU A 193 32.55 -4.47 -23.92
N ARG A 194 31.41 -4.62 -23.24
CA ARG A 194 30.44 -3.56 -22.99
C ARG A 194 30.01 -3.60 -21.54
N VAL A 195 30.50 -2.67 -20.73
CA VAL A 195 30.23 -2.64 -19.29
C VAL A 195 29.85 -1.26 -18.80
N ILE A 196 29.04 -1.21 -17.76
CA ILE A 196 28.83 -0.01 -16.95
C ILE A 196 29.16 -0.30 -15.50
N ALA A 197 29.69 0.70 -14.80
CA ALA A 197 30.12 0.62 -13.40
C ALA A 197 29.44 1.71 -12.57
N PRO A 198 28.22 1.49 -12.07
CA PRO A 198 27.59 2.38 -11.09
C PRO A 198 28.21 2.19 -9.71
N GLY A 199 28.56 3.28 -9.03
CA GLY A 199 29.16 3.18 -7.70
C GLY A 199 29.32 4.51 -6.97
N ARG A 200 29.56 4.43 -5.65
CA ARG A 200 30.01 5.60 -4.87
C ARG A 200 31.46 5.95 -5.19
N CYS A 201 31.74 7.24 -5.18
CA CYS A 201 33.06 7.84 -5.29
C CYS A 201 33.24 8.85 -4.15
N PHE A 202 34.50 9.13 -3.83
CA PHE A 202 34.87 9.98 -2.72
C PHE A 202 35.88 11.03 -3.17
N ARG A 203 35.64 12.28 -2.79
CA ARG A 203 36.57 13.40 -3.02
C ARG A 203 36.58 14.30 -1.80
N ASN A 204 37.75 14.80 -1.46
CA ASN A 204 37.98 15.70 -0.34
C ASN A 204 37.67 17.14 -0.75
N GLU A 205 36.41 17.37 -1.10
CA GLU A 205 35.88 18.68 -1.46
C GLU A 205 35.15 19.29 -0.25
N ASP A 206 35.17 20.61 -0.14
CA ASP A 206 34.37 21.33 0.85
C ASP A 206 32.88 21.14 0.53
N ILE A 207 32.11 20.75 1.56
CA ILE A 207 30.68 20.48 1.39
C ILE A 207 29.92 21.80 1.21
N ASP A 208 29.19 21.91 0.10
CA ASP A 208 28.32 23.03 -0.20
C ASP A 208 26.99 22.56 -0.86
N ALA A 209 26.24 23.48 -1.48
CA ALA A 209 24.96 23.13 -2.09
C ALA A 209 25.06 22.23 -3.33
N SER A 210 26.24 22.16 -3.96
CA SER A 210 26.52 21.43 -5.20
C SER A 210 27.65 20.39 -5.07
N HIS A 211 28.43 20.45 -4.01
CA HIS A 211 29.56 19.56 -3.75
C HIS A 211 29.34 18.76 -2.47
N GLU A 212 29.66 17.47 -2.53
CA GLU A 212 29.56 16.53 -1.43
C GLU A 212 30.78 15.63 -1.47
N ASN A 213 31.31 15.26 -0.30
CA ASN A 213 32.52 14.42 -0.25
C ASN A 213 32.28 12.99 -0.76
N THR A 214 31.02 12.56 -0.81
CA THR A 214 30.57 11.24 -1.23
C THR A 214 29.46 11.41 -2.24
N PHE A 215 29.69 10.96 -3.47
CA PHE A 215 28.74 11.07 -4.56
C PHE A 215 28.68 9.77 -5.36
N PHE A 216 27.81 9.71 -6.35
CA PHE A 216 27.56 8.49 -7.12
C PHE A 216 27.85 8.78 -8.59
N GLN A 217 28.68 7.92 -9.19
CA GLN A 217 28.96 7.95 -10.61
C GLN A 217 28.47 6.68 -11.27
N LEU A 218 28.20 6.81 -12.57
CA LEU A 218 28.07 5.69 -13.47
C LEU A 218 29.01 5.96 -14.63
N GLU A 219 30.02 5.10 -14.78
CA GLU A 219 30.87 5.11 -15.95
C GLU A 219 30.57 3.93 -16.86
N GLY A 220 30.91 4.06 -18.14
CA GLY A 220 30.70 3.03 -19.14
C GLY A 220 31.92 2.84 -20.03
N LEU A 221 32.20 1.59 -20.40
CA LEU A 221 33.26 1.19 -21.31
C LEU A 221 32.68 0.32 -22.43
N LEU A 222 32.99 0.69 -23.67
CA LEU A 222 32.65 -0.06 -24.88
C LEU A 222 33.92 -0.25 -25.71
N VAL A 223 34.40 -1.49 -25.82
CA VAL A 223 35.57 -1.86 -26.61
C VAL A 223 35.19 -2.96 -27.59
N ASP A 224 35.28 -2.65 -28.88
CA ASP A 224 35.02 -3.59 -29.97
C ASP A 224 35.70 -3.10 -31.26
N ARG A 225 35.68 -3.91 -32.32
CA ARG A 225 36.14 -3.50 -33.64
C ARG A 225 35.19 -2.45 -34.22
N ASN A 226 35.76 -1.43 -34.88
CA ASN A 226 35.01 -0.36 -35.56
C ASN A 226 34.10 0.48 -34.65
N VAL A 227 34.46 0.63 -33.37
CA VAL A 227 33.81 1.60 -32.48
C VAL A 227 34.38 3.00 -32.74
N SER A 228 33.50 3.98 -32.87
CA SER A 228 33.84 5.36 -33.19
C SER A 228 33.11 6.36 -32.27
N ILE A 229 33.48 7.64 -32.37
CA ILE A 229 32.80 8.73 -31.64
C ILE A 229 31.30 8.80 -31.97
N ALA A 230 30.89 8.41 -33.19
CA ALA A 230 29.48 8.34 -33.55
C ALA A 230 28.69 7.37 -32.64
N ASN A 231 29.33 6.27 -32.22
CA ASN A 231 28.73 5.32 -31.29
C ASN A 231 28.62 5.93 -29.89
N LEU A 232 29.64 6.66 -29.42
CA LEU A 232 29.59 7.38 -28.15
C LEU A 232 28.43 8.39 -28.11
N ILE A 233 28.29 9.20 -29.16
CA ILE A 233 27.20 10.18 -29.27
C ILE A 233 25.84 9.48 -29.23
N TYR A 234 25.69 8.36 -29.97
CA TYR A 234 24.46 7.59 -29.99
C TYR A 234 24.11 7.06 -28.59
N VAL A 235 25.04 6.37 -27.92
CA VAL A 235 24.81 5.79 -26.58
C VAL A 235 24.44 6.87 -25.57
N MET A 236 25.17 7.98 -25.54
CA MET A 236 24.90 9.07 -24.60
C MET A 236 23.58 9.79 -24.89
N LYS A 237 23.26 10.03 -26.17
CA LYS A 237 21.99 10.64 -26.56
C LYS A 237 20.81 9.74 -26.23
N THR A 238 20.92 8.43 -26.48
CA THR A 238 19.89 7.46 -26.12
C THR A 238 19.68 7.44 -24.60
N MET A 239 20.75 7.34 -23.81
CA MET A 239 20.65 7.37 -22.35
C MET A 239 19.94 8.63 -21.85
N LEU A 240 20.36 9.81 -22.31
CA LEU A 240 19.75 11.08 -21.88
C LEU A 240 18.29 11.19 -22.34
N SER A 241 17.97 10.77 -23.56
CA SER A 241 16.59 10.81 -24.06
C SER A 241 15.63 9.90 -23.30
N GLU A 242 16.09 8.72 -22.89
CA GLU A 242 15.30 7.80 -22.06
C GLU A 242 15.10 8.36 -20.64
N VAL A 243 16.17 8.87 -20.01
CA VAL A 243 16.10 9.48 -18.66
C VAL A 243 15.16 10.70 -18.63
N PHE A 244 15.30 11.61 -19.59
CA PHE A 244 14.45 12.81 -19.66
C PHE A 244 13.12 12.59 -20.37
N ARG A 245 12.88 11.38 -20.91
CA ARG A 245 11.66 10.98 -21.64
C ARG A 245 11.30 11.93 -22.78
N THR A 246 12.32 12.49 -23.42
CA THR A 246 12.17 13.44 -24.52
C THR A 246 13.39 13.42 -25.43
N ASN A 247 13.25 13.91 -26.66
CA ASN A 247 14.39 14.05 -27.56
C ASN A 247 15.34 15.14 -27.06
N VAL A 248 16.60 14.79 -26.83
CA VAL A 248 17.60 15.74 -26.34
C VAL A 248 18.54 16.24 -27.44
N THR A 249 19.04 17.47 -27.27
CA THR A 249 20.12 18.03 -28.08
C THR A 249 21.40 18.04 -27.26
N VAL A 250 22.42 17.34 -27.74
CA VAL A 250 23.73 17.22 -27.07
C VAL A 250 24.82 17.94 -27.86
N ARG A 251 25.83 18.46 -27.16
CA ARG A 251 27.03 19.06 -27.72
C ARG A 251 28.26 18.40 -27.10
N LEU A 252 29.20 17.96 -27.93
CA LEU A 252 30.54 17.58 -27.45
C LEU A 252 31.45 18.81 -27.44
N ARG A 253 32.09 19.07 -26.31
CA ARG A 253 33.19 20.02 -26.19
C ARG A 253 34.50 19.26 -25.97
N PRO A 254 35.64 19.74 -26.50
CA PRO A 254 36.93 19.14 -26.17
C PRO A 254 37.18 19.19 -24.66
N GLY A 255 37.65 18.07 -24.12
CA GLY A 255 38.06 17.92 -22.72
C GLY A 255 39.35 17.12 -22.64
N TYR A 256 40.07 17.20 -21.53
CA TYR A 256 41.30 16.44 -21.32
C TYR A 256 41.10 15.44 -20.18
N PHE A 257 41.27 14.16 -20.49
CA PHE A 257 41.37 13.10 -19.48
C PHE A 257 42.54 12.18 -19.88
N PRO A 258 43.47 11.83 -18.98
CA PRO A 258 44.69 11.11 -19.33
C PRO A 258 44.47 9.74 -20.02
N PHE A 259 43.31 9.12 -19.83
CA PHE A 259 42.96 7.78 -20.30
C PHE A 259 42.12 7.74 -21.59
N VAL A 260 41.83 8.88 -22.23
CA VAL A 260 41.15 8.91 -23.55
C VAL A 260 41.80 9.89 -24.50
N GLU A 261 41.82 9.55 -25.78
CA GLU A 261 42.24 10.43 -26.87
C GLU A 261 41.46 10.08 -28.13
N PRO A 262 40.66 11.01 -28.72
CA PRO A 262 40.36 12.35 -28.23
C PRO A 262 39.42 12.38 -27.00
N GLY A 263 39.61 13.34 -26.11
CA GLY A 263 38.76 13.58 -24.95
C GLY A 263 37.61 14.56 -25.22
N PHE A 264 36.42 14.27 -24.68
CA PHE A 264 35.24 15.13 -24.80
C PHE A 264 34.45 15.22 -23.50
N GLU A 265 33.86 16.39 -23.28
CA GLU A 265 32.78 16.64 -22.33
C GLU A 265 31.47 16.76 -23.10
N LEU A 266 30.39 16.17 -22.57
CA LEU A 266 29.08 16.22 -23.20
C LEU A 266 28.16 17.17 -22.42
N ASP A 267 27.68 18.21 -23.11
CA ASP A 267 26.68 19.13 -22.58
C ASP A 267 25.30 18.80 -23.16
N LEU A 268 24.27 18.89 -22.33
CA LEU A 268 22.86 18.84 -22.72
C LEU A 268 22.31 20.27 -22.82
N LYS A 269 21.63 20.61 -23.92
CA LYS A 269 20.83 21.84 -23.97
C LYS A 269 19.71 21.74 -22.95
N CYS A 270 19.59 22.71 -22.05
CA CYS A 270 18.50 22.77 -21.07
C CYS A 270 17.13 22.57 -21.75
N LEU A 271 16.33 21.72 -21.11
CA LEU A 271 15.00 21.32 -21.57
C LEU A 271 13.92 22.33 -21.15
#